data_AF-A0A0Q5KUP5-F1
#
_entry.id   AF-A0A0Q5KUP5-F1
#
_cell.length_a   1.000
_cell.length_b   1.000
_cell.length_c   1.000
_cell.angle_alpha   90.00
_cell.angle_beta   90.00
_cell.angle_gamma   90.00
#
_symmetry.space_group_name_H-M   'P 1'
#
loop_
_entity.id
_entity.type
_entity.pdbx_description
1 polymer ?
#
loop_
_entity_poly.entity_id
_entity_poly.type
_entity_poly.pdbx_seq_one_letter_code
_entity_poly.pdbx_strand_id
1 'polypeptide(L)'
;MPRLKRAVRAALQPLKRAALYTLRAGLPVGGEFWDGVAWFGRMVLIVVHLSFALPALYRPNTPLLLPSYSAFDDVVPFNWWGLIGLGIALLLWLLPPRVPWGILSTTISAGYMYFVAALFWQAVGSISAVNLYFSAGALSGLLLMRALWAWFEPQPWFREHVLKQPVSKVGRHGG
;
A
#
# COMPACT_ATOMS: atom_id res chain seq x y z
N MET A 1 -27.11 23.40 -29.25
CA MET A 1 -25.90 23.17 -28.43
C MET A 1 -26.04 23.00 -26.90
N PRO A 2 -27.14 23.36 -26.18
CA PRO A 2 -27.17 23.28 -24.71
C PRO A 2 -27.24 21.85 -24.12
N ARG A 3 -27.64 20.84 -24.91
CA ARG A 3 -27.77 19.46 -24.46
C ARG A 3 -26.42 18.76 -24.22
N LEU A 4 -25.41 19.04 -25.05
CA LEU A 4 -24.07 18.42 -24.94
C LEU A 4 -23.34 18.87 -23.66
N LYS A 5 -23.44 20.15 -23.30
CA LYS A 5 -22.83 20.68 -22.06
C LYS A 5 -23.43 20.04 -20.80
N ARG A 6 -24.72 19.68 -20.80
CA ARG A 6 -25.35 18.96 -19.67
C ARG A 6 -24.86 17.51 -19.55
N ALA A 7 -24.76 16.79 -20.68
CA ALA A 7 -24.30 15.41 -20.68
C ALA A 7 -22.86 15.28 -20.17
N VAL A 8 -21.95 16.15 -20.63
CA VAL A 8 -20.55 16.16 -20.17
C VAL A 8 -20.44 16.49 -18.68
N ARG A 9 -21.24 17.47 -18.19
CA ARG A 9 -21.21 17.86 -16.77
C ARG A 9 -21.79 16.76 -15.85
N ALA A 10 -22.77 16.00 -16.33
CA ALA A 10 -23.33 14.84 -15.62
C ALA A 10 -22.32 13.67 -15.59
N ALA A 11 -21.62 13.41 -16.70
CA ALA A 11 -20.59 12.36 -16.77
C ALA A 11 -19.36 12.66 -15.88
N LEU A 12 -18.98 13.93 -15.75
CA LEU A 12 -17.84 14.34 -14.91
C LEU A 12 -18.19 14.51 -13.42
N GLN A 13 -19.47 14.56 -13.05
CA GLN A 13 -19.88 14.70 -11.65
C GLN A 13 -19.39 13.55 -10.75
N PRO A 14 -19.52 12.26 -11.11
CA PRO A 14 -19.00 11.18 -10.29
C PRO A 14 -17.47 11.25 -10.13
N LEU A 15 -16.73 11.64 -11.18
CA LEU A 15 -15.28 11.86 -11.10
C LEU A 15 -14.92 13.01 -10.17
N LYS A 16 -15.64 14.14 -10.24
CA LYS A 16 -15.44 15.27 -9.31
C LYS A 16 -15.79 14.89 -7.87
N ARG A 17 -16.84 14.10 -7.65
CA ARG A 17 -17.19 13.58 -6.32
C ARG A 17 -16.12 12.62 -5.83
N ALA A 18 -15.63 11.70 -6.66
CA ALA A 18 -14.54 10.80 -6.31
C ALA A 18 -13.24 11.55 -5.99
N ALA A 19 -12.91 12.59 -6.77
CA ALA A 19 -11.77 13.49 -6.54
C ALA A 19 -11.93 14.32 -5.25
N LEU A 20 -13.12 14.86 -4.98
CA LEU A 20 -13.42 15.57 -3.74
C LEU A 20 -13.43 14.63 -2.54
N TYR A 21 -13.91 13.39 -2.70
CA TYR A 21 -13.83 12.37 -1.66
C TYR A 21 -12.39 11.91 -1.44
N THR A 22 -11.53 11.83 -2.44
CA THR A 22 -10.11 11.54 -2.24
C THR A 22 -9.37 12.71 -1.59
N LEU A 23 -9.69 13.95 -1.96
CA LEU A 23 -9.16 15.16 -1.33
C LEU A 23 -9.63 15.32 0.12
N ARG A 24 -10.91 15.04 0.42
CA ARG A 24 -11.44 15.06 1.80
C ARG A 24 -11.06 13.82 2.60
N ALA A 25 -10.99 12.64 1.99
CA ALA A 25 -10.50 11.43 2.67
C ALA A 25 -8.99 11.46 2.86
N GLY A 26 -8.28 12.41 2.23
CA GLY A 26 -6.90 12.76 2.53
C GLY A 26 -6.74 13.86 3.59
N LEU A 27 -7.83 14.50 4.04
CA LEU A 27 -7.78 15.52 5.08
C LEU A 27 -8.36 14.97 6.39
N PRO A 28 -7.58 14.99 7.48
CA PRO A 28 -7.93 14.30 8.71
C PRO A 28 -8.97 15.13 9.49
N VAL A 29 -10.03 14.47 9.97
CA VAL A 29 -10.98 15.08 10.91
C VAL A 29 -11.16 14.08 12.03
N GLY A 30 -10.38 14.24 13.11
CA GLY A 30 -10.51 13.48 14.37
C GLY A 30 -9.42 12.45 14.69
N GLY A 31 -8.40 12.26 13.85
CA GLY A 31 -7.33 11.24 14.03
C GLY A 31 -5.96 11.64 13.46
N GLU A 32 -5.67 12.94 13.46
CA GLU A 32 -4.61 13.59 12.65
C GLU A 32 -3.21 13.00 12.87
N PHE A 33 -2.84 12.66 14.11
CA PHE A 33 -1.54 12.09 14.42
C PHE A 33 -1.33 10.73 13.75
N TRP A 34 -2.27 9.80 13.93
CA TRP A 34 -2.13 8.44 13.41
C TRP A 34 -2.25 8.36 11.89
N ASP A 35 -3.01 9.27 11.29
CA ASP A 35 -3.03 9.43 9.83
C ASP A 35 -1.69 9.95 9.32
N GLY A 36 -1.06 10.91 10.01
CA GLY A 36 0.29 11.39 9.71
C GLY A 36 1.35 10.29 9.84
N VAL A 37 1.32 9.51 10.92
CA VAL A 37 2.22 8.36 11.14
C VAL A 37 2.05 7.32 10.03
N ALA A 38 0.82 7.00 9.65
CA ALA A 38 0.55 6.04 8.58
C ALA A 38 1.04 6.54 7.21
N TRP A 39 0.86 7.83 6.93
CA TRP A 39 1.38 8.45 5.70
C TRP A 39 2.91 8.43 5.68
N PHE A 40 3.55 8.84 6.77
CA PHE A 40 5.01 8.82 6.88
C PHE A 40 5.57 7.39 6.73
N GLY A 41 4.98 6.40 7.41
CA GLY A 41 5.36 5.00 7.26
C GLY A 41 5.25 4.52 5.81
N ARG A 42 4.20 4.94 5.08
CA ARG A 42 4.05 4.65 3.66
C ARG A 42 5.15 5.29 2.81
N MET A 43 5.53 6.54 3.11
CA MET A 43 6.64 7.21 2.42
C MET A 43 7.98 6.49 2.66
N VAL A 44 8.22 6.04 3.89
CA VAL A 44 9.39 5.21 4.23
C VAL A 44 9.41 3.94 3.40
N LEU A 45 8.29 3.22 3.30
CA LEU A 45 8.22 2.00 2.48
C LEU A 45 8.51 2.28 1.00
N ILE A 46 7.99 3.38 0.45
CA ILE A 46 8.27 3.78 -0.94
C ILE A 46 9.77 4.02 -1.14
N VAL A 47 10.41 4.76 -0.23
CA VAL A 47 11.86 4.99 -0.26
C VAL A 47 12.64 3.68 -0.19
N VAL A 48 12.26 2.76 0.69
CA VAL A 48 12.92 1.44 0.81
C VAL A 48 12.77 0.64 -0.50
N HIS A 49 11.57 0.60 -1.09
CA HIS A 49 11.37 -0.07 -2.39
C HIS A 49 12.25 0.55 -3.48
N LEU A 50 12.26 1.88 -3.59
CA LEU A 50 13.08 2.58 -4.59
C LEU A 50 14.58 2.37 -4.38
N SER A 51 15.03 2.32 -3.12
CA SER A 51 16.43 2.10 -2.75
C SER A 51 16.94 0.72 -3.17
N PHE A 52 16.07 -0.28 -3.20
CA PHE A 52 16.38 -1.61 -3.74
C PHE A 52 16.19 -1.67 -5.26
N ALA A 53 15.09 -1.08 -5.75
CA ALA A 53 14.67 -1.21 -7.13
C ALA A 53 15.64 -0.54 -8.11
N LEU A 54 16.11 0.67 -7.80
CA LEU A 54 16.99 1.41 -8.70
C LEU A 54 18.32 0.65 -8.93
N PRO A 55 19.06 0.20 -7.88
CA PRO A 55 20.26 -0.60 -8.09
C PRO A 55 20.00 -1.90 -8.86
N ALA A 56 18.90 -2.61 -8.57
CA ALA A 56 18.57 -3.84 -9.28
C ALA A 56 18.32 -3.63 -10.78
N LEU A 57 17.74 -2.49 -11.17
CA LEU A 57 17.56 -2.11 -12.57
C LEU A 57 18.85 -1.65 -13.25
N TYR A 58 19.66 -0.82 -12.56
CA TYR A 58 20.89 -0.27 -13.14
C TYR A 58 22.06 -1.26 -13.16
N ARG A 59 22.05 -2.26 -12.27
CA ARG A 59 23.12 -3.25 -12.12
C ARG A 59 22.55 -4.67 -12.02
N PRO A 60 22.00 -5.22 -13.13
CA PRO A 60 21.42 -6.56 -13.12
C PRO A 60 22.43 -7.65 -12.75
N ASN A 61 23.72 -7.45 -13.01
CA ASN A 61 24.77 -8.44 -12.71
C ASN A 61 25.19 -8.46 -11.22
N THR A 62 24.49 -7.75 -10.33
CA THR A 62 24.84 -7.67 -8.91
C THR A 62 24.93 -9.04 -8.22
N PRO A 63 24.04 -10.01 -8.47
CA PRO A 63 24.14 -11.35 -7.88
C PRO A 63 25.44 -12.10 -8.23
N LEU A 64 26.01 -11.84 -9.42
CA LEU A 64 27.29 -12.42 -9.84
C LEU A 64 28.49 -11.78 -9.13
N LEU A 65 28.35 -10.52 -8.71
CA LEU A 65 29.43 -9.74 -8.12
C LEU A 65 29.43 -9.80 -6.58
N LEU A 66 28.25 -9.94 -5.97
CA LEU A 66 28.06 -9.86 -4.52
C LEU A 66 27.37 -11.12 -3.99
N PRO A 67 28.06 -11.94 -3.17
CA PRO A 67 27.49 -13.18 -2.64
C PRO A 67 26.21 -13.00 -1.81
N SER A 68 25.99 -11.82 -1.22
CA SER A 68 24.74 -11.53 -0.49
C SER A 68 23.50 -11.46 -1.38
N TYR A 69 23.67 -11.36 -2.70
CA TYR A 69 22.59 -11.27 -3.68
C TYR A 69 22.44 -12.54 -4.53
N SER A 70 23.27 -13.56 -4.32
CA SER A 70 23.33 -14.74 -5.21
C SER A 70 21.99 -15.48 -5.33
N ALA A 71 21.24 -15.58 -4.22
CA ALA A 71 19.96 -16.28 -4.18
C ALA A 71 18.82 -15.62 -4.98
N PHE A 72 19.00 -14.36 -5.43
CA PHE A 72 17.94 -13.65 -6.16
C PHE A 72 17.78 -14.16 -7.60
N ASP A 73 18.88 -14.47 -8.28
CA ASP A 73 18.87 -14.95 -9.67
C ASP A 73 18.35 -16.40 -9.79
N ASP A 74 18.30 -17.15 -8.68
CA ASP A 74 17.71 -18.50 -8.63
C ASP A 74 16.18 -18.49 -8.80
N VAL A 75 15.54 -17.33 -8.57
CA VAL A 75 14.08 -17.18 -8.63
C VAL A 75 13.65 -16.55 -9.96
N VAL A 76 14.17 -15.35 -10.25
CA VAL A 76 13.93 -14.59 -11.49
C VAL A 76 15.13 -13.68 -11.73
N PRO A 77 15.38 -13.23 -12.97
CA PRO A 77 16.52 -12.37 -13.25
C PRO A 77 16.52 -11.09 -12.40
N PHE A 78 17.69 -10.66 -11.90
CA PHE A 78 17.80 -9.60 -10.90
C PHE A 78 17.06 -8.29 -11.25
N ASN A 79 17.04 -7.89 -12.52
CA ASN A 79 16.32 -6.70 -12.95
C ASN A 79 14.80 -6.78 -12.74
N TRP A 80 14.19 -7.98 -12.78
CA TRP A 80 12.77 -8.16 -12.50
C TRP A 80 12.42 -7.81 -11.05
N TRP A 81 13.31 -8.11 -10.11
CA TRP A 81 13.15 -7.67 -8.73
C TRP A 81 13.03 -6.16 -8.62
N GLY A 82 13.84 -5.43 -9.38
CA GLY A 82 13.78 -3.99 -9.45
C GLY A 82 12.49 -3.47 -10.09
N LEU A 83 12.02 -4.10 -11.18
CA LEU A 83 10.74 -3.75 -11.81
C LEU A 83 9.56 -3.97 -10.86
N ILE A 84 9.53 -5.11 -10.16
CA ILE A 84 8.50 -5.43 -9.17
C ILE A 84 8.53 -4.40 -8.03
N GLY A 85 9.71 -4.12 -7.48
CA GLY A 85 9.88 -3.13 -6.41
C GLY A 85 9.42 -1.73 -6.83
N LEU A 86 9.76 -1.30 -8.04
CA LEU A 86 9.29 -0.03 -8.62
C LEU A 86 7.78 -0.01 -8.81
N GLY A 87 7.19 -1.09 -9.32
CA GLY A 87 5.75 -1.24 -9.47
C GLY A 87 5.03 -1.12 -8.14
N ILE A 88 5.53 -1.77 -7.09
CA ILE A 88 4.96 -1.67 -5.74
C ILE A 88 5.11 -0.25 -5.18
N ALA A 89 6.26 0.39 -5.35
CA ALA A 89 6.47 1.78 -4.94
C ALA A 89 5.44 2.73 -5.59
N LEU A 90 5.18 2.55 -6.89
CA LEU A 90 4.17 3.31 -7.62
C LEU A 90 2.75 3.01 -7.13
N LEU A 91 2.41 1.74 -6.89
CA LEU A 91 1.11 1.36 -6.33
C LEU A 91 0.92 1.99 -4.93
N LEU A 92 1.96 1.97 -4.10
CA LEU A 92 1.94 2.61 -2.80
C LEU A 92 1.75 4.13 -2.94
N TRP A 93 2.44 4.78 -3.87
CA TRP A 93 2.31 6.21 -4.10
C TRP A 93 0.91 6.62 -4.60
N LEU A 94 0.36 5.88 -5.57
CA LEU A 94 -0.84 6.27 -6.30
C LEU A 94 -2.15 5.83 -5.61
N LEU A 95 -2.14 4.72 -4.89
CA LEU A 95 -3.36 4.16 -4.32
C LEU A 95 -3.55 4.61 -2.87
N PRO A 96 -4.69 5.22 -2.50
CA PRO A 96 -4.95 5.58 -1.11
C PRO A 96 -5.19 4.33 -0.25
N PRO A 97 -4.73 4.27 1.00
CA PRO A 97 -4.84 3.07 1.85
C PRO A 97 -6.28 2.70 2.21
N ARG A 98 -7.24 3.63 2.09
CA ARG A 98 -8.65 3.44 2.45
C ARG A 98 -9.50 2.75 1.38
N VAL A 99 -8.92 2.42 0.21
CA VAL A 99 -9.63 1.67 -0.85
C VAL A 99 -9.10 0.24 -0.94
N PRO A 100 -9.90 -0.74 -1.43
CA PRO A 100 -9.47 -2.14 -1.54
C PRO A 100 -8.14 -2.32 -2.28
N TRP A 101 -7.91 -1.54 -3.34
CA TRP A 101 -6.66 -1.55 -4.08
C TRP A 101 -5.46 -1.06 -3.25
N GLY A 102 -5.68 -0.10 -2.33
CA GLY A 102 -4.66 0.36 -1.39
C GLY A 102 -4.30 -0.69 -0.35
N ILE A 103 -5.28 -1.42 0.15
CA ILE A 103 -5.06 -2.59 1.03
C ILE A 103 -4.22 -3.63 0.28
N LEU A 104 -4.62 -3.99 -0.94
CA LEU A 104 -3.89 -4.96 -1.76
C LEU A 104 -2.44 -4.53 -2.02
N SER A 105 -2.19 -3.26 -2.35
CA SER A 105 -0.83 -2.73 -2.54
C SER A 105 0.04 -2.89 -1.29
N THR A 106 -0.56 -2.72 -0.11
CA THR A 106 0.14 -2.83 1.18
C THR A 106 0.42 -4.29 1.53
N THR A 107 -0.48 -5.20 1.18
CA THR A 107 -0.26 -6.66 1.29
C THR A 107 0.86 -7.13 0.37
N ILE A 108 0.86 -6.70 -0.90
CA ILE A 108 1.91 -7.04 -1.87
C ILE A 108 3.26 -6.49 -1.38
N SER A 109 3.29 -5.24 -0.90
CA SER A 109 4.48 -4.65 -0.27
C SER A 109 5.01 -5.48 0.90
N ALA A 110 4.13 -5.90 1.82
CA ALA A 110 4.54 -6.72 2.97
C ALA A 110 5.13 -8.07 2.51
N GLY A 111 4.42 -8.78 1.62
CA GLY A 111 4.87 -10.07 1.09
C GLY A 111 6.20 -9.96 0.35
N TYR A 112 6.34 -8.94 -0.51
CA TYR A 112 7.58 -8.67 -1.22
C TYR A 112 8.75 -8.40 -0.27
N MET A 113 8.56 -7.56 0.74
CA MET A 113 9.61 -7.23 1.72
C MET A 113 10.07 -8.45 2.53
N TYR A 114 9.13 -9.27 3.00
CA TYR A 114 9.48 -10.52 3.67
C TYR A 114 10.17 -11.52 2.73
N PHE A 115 9.78 -11.55 1.45
CA PHE A 115 10.40 -12.43 0.48
C PHE A 115 11.84 -12.01 0.16
N VAL A 116 12.07 -10.71 -0.05
CA VAL A 116 13.42 -10.12 -0.19
C VAL A 116 14.27 -10.40 1.05
N ALA A 117 13.72 -10.24 2.26
CA ALA A 117 14.41 -10.58 3.50
C ALA A 117 14.79 -12.07 3.57
N ALA A 118 13.88 -12.97 3.17
CA ALA A 118 14.14 -14.40 3.15
C ALA A 118 15.26 -14.78 2.16
N LEU A 119 15.35 -14.12 1.00
CA LEU A 119 16.44 -14.33 0.05
C LEU A 119 17.79 -13.84 0.58
N PHE A 120 17.83 -12.67 1.23
CA PHE A 120 19.04 -12.21 1.91
C PHE A 120 19.48 -13.14 3.05
N TRP A 121 18.52 -13.80 3.71
CA TRP A 121 18.80 -14.79 4.75
C TRP A 121 19.36 -16.09 4.17
N GLN A 122 18.84 -16.56 3.02
CA GLN A 122 19.31 -17.77 2.33
C GLN A 122 20.66 -17.58 1.63
N ALA A 123 20.98 -16.37 1.17
CA ALA A 123 22.29 -16.02 0.63
C ALA A 123 23.38 -16.03 1.73
N VAL A 124 24.54 -15.41 1.50
CA VAL A 124 25.64 -15.31 2.49
C VAL A 124 25.29 -14.45 3.73
N GLY A 125 23.99 -14.31 4.06
CA GLY A 125 23.52 -13.90 5.38
C GLY A 125 23.78 -12.44 5.70
N SER A 126 23.43 -11.51 4.80
CA SER A 126 23.51 -10.08 5.12
C SER A 126 22.47 -9.71 6.19
N ILE A 127 22.83 -9.90 7.47
CA ILE A 127 21.95 -9.67 8.64
C ILE A 127 21.36 -8.26 8.60
N SER A 128 22.14 -7.27 8.19
CA SER A 128 21.68 -5.88 8.07
C SER A 128 20.57 -5.74 7.02
N ALA A 129 20.72 -6.38 5.85
CA ALA A 129 19.68 -6.37 4.83
C ALA A 129 18.44 -7.14 5.31
N VAL A 130 18.61 -8.32 5.90
CA VAL A 130 17.51 -9.11 6.47
C VAL A 130 16.71 -8.27 7.46
N ASN A 131 17.37 -7.63 8.42
CA ASN A 131 16.70 -6.79 9.42
C ASN A 131 15.98 -5.59 8.80
N LEU A 132 16.60 -4.92 7.82
CA LEU A 132 15.98 -3.80 7.10
C LEU A 132 14.68 -4.24 6.39
N TYR A 133 14.75 -5.28 5.56
CA TYR A 133 13.60 -5.74 4.78
C TYR A 133 12.54 -6.41 5.66
N PHE A 134 12.94 -7.10 6.73
CA PHE A 134 12.01 -7.66 7.70
C PHE A 134 11.27 -6.56 8.48
N SER A 135 11.97 -5.52 8.93
CA SER A 135 11.36 -4.37 9.62
C SER A 135 10.43 -3.59 8.69
N ALA A 136 10.80 -3.42 7.41
CA ALA A 136 9.94 -2.84 6.40
C ALA A 136 8.69 -3.71 6.14
N GLY A 137 8.84 -5.03 6.09
CA GLY A 137 7.73 -5.98 6.03
C GLY A 137 6.79 -5.85 7.23
N ALA A 138 7.34 -5.74 8.44
CA ALA A 138 6.59 -5.53 9.67
C ALA A 138 5.84 -4.19 9.67
N LEU A 139 6.50 -3.11 9.26
CA LEU A 139 5.87 -1.80 9.07
C LEU A 139 4.71 -1.87 8.06
N SER A 140 4.92 -2.54 6.92
CA SER A 140 3.87 -2.75 5.92
C SER A 140 2.71 -3.58 6.49
N GLY A 141 2.99 -4.59 7.32
CA GLY A 141 1.98 -5.36 8.05
C GLY A 141 1.17 -4.52 9.02
N LEU A 142 1.81 -3.64 9.79
CA LEU A 142 1.11 -2.71 10.70
C LEU A 142 0.21 -1.74 9.94
N LEU A 143 0.70 -1.18 8.83
CA LEU A 143 -0.10 -0.31 7.95
C LEU A 143 -1.26 -1.07 7.31
N LEU A 144 -1.07 -2.34 6.93
CA LEU A 144 -2.12 -3.21 6.42
C LEU A 144 -3.22 -3.42 7.47
N MET A 145 -2.85 -3.77 8.71
CA MET A 145 -3.82 -3.96 9.79
C MET A 145 -4.63 -2.69 10.06
N ARG A 146 -3.97 -1.53 10.06
CA ARG A 146 -4.67 -0.23 10.15
C ARG A 146 -5.62 -0.01 8.98
N ALA A 147 -5.18 -0.28 7.75
CA ALA A 147 -6.00 -0.08 6.55
C ALA A 147 -7.22 -1.01 6.55
N LEU A 148 -7.05 -2.27 6.95
CA LEU A 148 -8.13 -3.24 7.14
C LEU A 148 -9.11 -2.75 8.21
N TRP A 149 -8.62 -2.31 9.36
CA TRP A 149 -9.47 -1.78 10.42
C TRP A 149 -10.33 -0.60 9.93
N ALA A 150 -9.70 0.38 9.26
CA ALA A 150 -10.40 1.54 8.70
C ALA A 150 -11.40 1.17 7.59
N TRP A 151 -11.18 0.06 6.89
CA TRP A 151 -12.09 -0.44 5.86
C TRP A 151 -13.28 -1.22 6.43
N PHE A 152 -13.05 -2.01 7.48
CA PHE A 152 -14.07 -2.83 8.14
C PHE A 152 -14.94 -2.02 9.12
N GLU A 153 -14.36 -1.08 9.86
CA GLU A 153 -15.08 -0.32 10.91
C GLU A 153 -16.39 0.32 10.43
N PRO A 154 -16.50 0.90 9.22
CA PRO A 154 -17.77 1.48 8.75
C PRO A 154 -18.82 0.43 8.36
N GLN A 155 -18.46 -0.83 8.18
CA GLN A 155 -19.36 -1.86 7.66
C GLN A 155 -20.42 -2.26 8.72
N PRO A 156 -21.72 -2.30 8.37
CA PRO A 156 -22.77 -2.58 9.34
C PRO A 156 -22.59 -3.92 10.08
N TRP A 157 -22.26 -4.98 9.33
CA TRP A 157 -22.07 -6.31 9.90
C TRP A 157 -20.89 -6.35 10.89
N PHE A 158 -19.82 -5.61 10.63
CA PHE A 158 -18.64 -5.55 11.48
C PHE A 158 -18.95 -4.81 12.79
N ARG A 159 -19.68 -3.69 12.69
CA ARG A 159 -20.13 -2.95 13.88
C ARG A 159 -21.05 -3.78 14.76
N GLU A 160 -21.99 -4.48 14.15
CA GLU A 160 -22.99 -5.29 14.85
C GLU A 160 -22.38 -6.54 15.49
N HIS A 161 -21.59 -7.31 14.74
CA HIS A 161 -21.12 -8.63 15.17
C HIS A 161 -19.75 -8.59 15.87
N VAL A 162 -18.84 -7.69 15.46
CA VAL A 162 -17.47 -7.61 16.00
C VAL A 162 -17.38 -6.56 17.10
N LEU A 163 -17.84 -5.33 16.83
CA LEU A 163 -17.75 -4.22 17.80
C LEU A 163 -18.91 -4.22 18.82
N LYS A 164 -19.94 -5.04 18.61
CA LYS A 164 -21.17 -5.10 19.43
C LYS A 164 -21.82 -3.73 19.64
N GLN A 165 -21.66 -2.84 18.67
CA GLN A 165 -22.26 -1.51 18.71
C GLN A 165 -23.65 -1.58 18.07
N PRO A 166 -24.72 -1.14 18.77
CA PRO A 166 -26.04 -1.13 18.18
C PRO A 166 -26.03 -0.16 16.99
N VAL A 167 -26.28 -0.68 15.79
CA VAL A 167 -26.54 0.16 14.62
C VAL A 167 -27.89 0.81 14.88
N SER A 168 -27.88 2.01 15.47
CA SER A 168 -29.11 2.76 15.71
C SER A 168 -29.85 2.86 14.38
N LYS A 169 -31.08 2.32 14.32
CA LYS A 169 -31.97 2.42 13.15
C LYS A 169 -32.43 3.87 12.97
N VAL A 170 -31.51 4.79 12.72
CA VAL A 170 -31.81 6.20 12.47
C VAL A 170 -32.19 6.30 10.99
N GLY A 171 -33.51 6.33 10.74
CA GLY A 171 -34.06 6.90 9.51
C GLY A 171 -34.39 5.95 8.36
N ARG A 172 -35.16 4.87 8.60
CA ARG A 172 -36.13 4.39 7.58
C ARG A 172 -37.54 4.87 7.96
N HIS A 173 -37.73 6.18 7.98
CA HIS A 173 -39.06 6.81 7.95
C HIS A 173 -38.96 8.00 7.01
N GLY A 174 -39.35 7.80 5.75
CA GLY A 174 -39.28 8.81 4.70
C GLY A 174 -39.42 8.19 3.32
N GLY A 175 -40.53 7.49 3.08
CA GLY A 175 -40.91 6.86 1.82
C GLY A 175 -42.25 6.18 1.99
#